data_AF-A0A641ADT8-F1
#
_entry.id   AF-A0A641ADT8-F1
#
_cell.length_a   1.000
_cell.length_b   1.000
_cell.length_c   1.000
_cell.angle_alpha   90.00
_cell.angle_beta   90.00
_cell.angle_gamma   90.00
#
_symmetry.space_group_name_H-M   'P 1'
#
loop_
_entity.id
_entity.type
_entity.pdbx_description
1 polymer ?
#
loop_
_entity_poly.entity_id
_entity_poly.type
_entity_poly.pdbx_seq_one_letter_code
_entity_poly.pdbx_strand_id
1 'polypeptide(L)'
;MNSKTVGSWMLIIAPVLFILMLFFIWPAVVGDGENAAEDVTNLRENRTAVSILLIVGTIIFASMSIGYTLLSWARADGSTREGTLASIASIIFVGITTMVFIMMGTTFPVIGTATEKMIGDRLIEAQWVMVLSDSMFPSIMLAWAFGNVVLGSALLLENKINKIASGFLLAVGILMVIMHLLAGVEDKPGSRIP
;
A
#
# COMPACT_ATOMS: atom_id res chain seq x y z
N MET A 1 0.74 14.46 23.41
CA MET A 1 0.04 14.36 22.11
C MET A 1 -1.26 13.59 22.31
N ASN A 2 -2.37 14.04 21.73
CA ASN A 2 -3.62 13.26 21.73
C ASN A 2 -3.77 12.50 20.39
N SER A 3 -4.72 11.57 20.31
CA SER A 3 -4.95 10.72 19.12
C SER A 3 -5.23 11.52 17.84
N LYS A 4 -5.84 12.70 17.94
CA LYS A 4 -6.09 13.59 16.79
C LYS A 4 -4.79 14.13 16.20
N THR A 5 -3.82 14.48 17.06
CA THR A 5 -2.50 14.94 16.62
C THR A 5 -1.69 13.82 15.97
N VAL A 6 -1.76 12.60 16.52
CA VAL A 6 -1.04 11.43 15.97
C VAL A 6 -1.55 11.06 14.57
N GLY A 7 -2.87 10.91 14.39
CA GLY A 7 -3.45 10.57 13.09
C GLY A 7 -3.17 11.64 12.02
N SER A 8 -3.14 12.92 12.40
CA SER A 8 -2.82 14.01 11.47
C SER A 8 -1.36 13.93 10.99
N TRP A 9 -0.41 13.67 11.88
CA TRP A 9 0.99 13.49 11.50
C TRP A 9 1.19 12.27 10.59
N MET A 10 0.49 11.17 10.85
CA MET A 10 0.50 10.00 9.97
C MET A 10 -0.01 10.32 8.56
N LEU A 11 -1.04 11.14 8.42
CA LEU A 11 -1.60 11.52 7.11
C LEU A 11 -0.76 12.57 6.35
N ILE A 12 0.13 13.30 7.03
CA ILE A 12 0.97 14.33 6.41
C ILE A 12 2.38 13.80 6.12
N ILE A 13 3.05 13.26 7.14
CA ILE A 13 4.47 12.86 7.04
C ILE A 13 4.61 11.53 6.30
N ALA A 14 3.78 10.54 6.63
CA ALA A 14 4.01 9.19 6.12
C ALA A 14 3.92 9.10 4.58
N PRO A 15 3.00 9.79 3.87
CA PRO A 15 3.02 9.82 2.41
C PRO A 15 4.29 10.41 1.81
N VAL A 16 4.82 11.48 2.42
CA VAL A 16 6.09 12.09 1.98
C VAL A 16 7.25 11.12 2.15
N LEU A 17 7.34 10.50 3.33
CA LEU A 17 8.37 9.48 3.59
C LEU A 17 8.22 8.24 2.71
N PHE A 18 6.98 7.84 2.39
CA PHE A 18 6.71 6.72 1.51
C PHE A 18 7.23 6.99 0.10
N ILE A 19 6.92 8.17 -0.46
CA ILE A 19 7.43 8.59 -1.78
C ILE A 19 8.96 8.65 -1.76
N LEU A 20 9.57 9.25 -0.73
CA LEU A 20 11.02 9.31 -0.61
C LEU A 20 11.65 7.91 -0.57
N MET A 21 11.05 7.00 0.19
CA MET A 21 11.56 5.65 0.32
C MET A 21 11.41 4.84 -0.95
N LEU A 22 10.25 4.91 -1.60
CA LEU A 22 9.95 4.11 -2.79
C LEU A 22 10.69 4.59 -4.04
N PHE A 23 10.76 5.90 -4.27
CA PHE A 23 11.30 6.44 -5.53
C PHE A 23 12.76 6.88 -5.47
N PHE A 24 13.34 7.00 -4.28
CA PHE A 24 14.72 7.48 -4.12
C PHE A 24 15.58 6.51 -3.31
N ILE A 25 15.16 6.16 -2.09
CA ILE A 25 16.00 5.35 -1.20
C ILE A 25 16.09 3.90 -1.71
N TRP A 26 14.97 3.29 -2.07
CA TRP A 26 14.93 1.90 -2.51
C TRP A 26 15.74 1.67 -3.79
N PRO A 27 15.54 2.43 -4.89
CA PRO A 27 16.34 2.27 -6.09
C PRO A 27 17.84 2.52 -5.86
N ALA A 28 18.19 3.48 -4.99
CA ALA A 28 19.58 3.81 -4.71
C ALA A 28 20.32 2.77 -3.86
N VAL A 29 19.62 2.02 -3.01
CA VAL A 29 20.23 1.09 -2.04
C VAL A 29 20.05 -0.37 -2.44
N VAL A 30 18.91 -0.72 -3.02
CA VAL A 30 18.56 -2.10 -3.38
C VAL A 30 18.69 -2.31 -4.90
N GLY A 31 18.30 -1.31 -5.68
CA GLY A 31 18.17 -1.41 -7.14
C GLY A 31 16.78 -1.86 -7.56
N ASP A 32 16.45 -1.62 -8.83
CA ASP A 32 15.20 -2.06 -9.46
C ASP A 32 15.51 -3.28 -10.34
N GLY A 33 14.79 -4.38 -10.15
CA GLY A 33 14.87 -5.56 -11.02
C GLY A 33 13.88 -5.46 -12.19
N GLU A 34 14.24 -6.00 -13.35
CA GLU A 34 13.33 -6.12 -14.49
C GLU A 34 12.39 -7.34 -14.35
N ASN A 35 12.74 -8.27 -13.45
CA ASN A 35 12.00 -9.50 -13.20
C ASN A 35 12.27 -10.05 -11.79
N ALA A 36 11.44 -11.01 -11.36
CA ALA A 36 11.53 -11.59 -10.03
C ALA A 36 12.89 -12.24 -9.71
N ALA A 37 13.65 -12.72 -10.71
CA ALA A 37 14.98 -13.29 -10.46
C ALA A 37 16.00 -12.20 -10.10
N GLU A 38 15.92 -11.06 -10.77
CA GLU A 38 16.73 -9.88 -10.45
C GLU A 38 16.34 -9.28 -9.11
N ASP A 39 15.04 -9.18 -8.80
CA ASP A 39 14.59 -8.67 -7.49
C ASP A 39 15.11 -9.55 -6.34
N VAL A 40 15.00 -10.87 -6.48
CA VAL A 40 15.57 -11.82 -5.50
C VAL A 40 17.08 -11.63 -5.36
N THR A 41 17.79 -11.36 -6.47
CA THR A 41 19.23 -11.13 -6.44
C THR A 41 19.56 -9.83 -5.71
N ASN A 42 18.92 -8.72 -6.06
CA ASN A 42 19.07 -7.41 -5.44
C ASN A 42 18.80 -7.45 -3.93
N LEU A 43 17.72 -8.12 -3.51
CA LEU A 43 17.38 -8.32 -2.09
C LEU A 43 18.47 -9.08 -1.34
N ARG A 44 19.14 -10.04 -2.00
CA ARG A 44 20.14 -10.92 -1.39
C ARG A 44 21.55 -10.38 -1.42
N GLU A 45 21.88 -9.48 -2.33
CA GLU A 45 23.15 -8.76 -2.32
C GLU A 45 23.15 -7.67 -1.24
N ASN A 46 21.98 -7.07 -0.97
CA ASN A 46 21.83 -5.95 -0.04
C ASN A 46 21.12 -6.32 1.28
N ARG A 47 21.17 -7.58 1.72
CA ARG A 47 20.31 -8.15 2.80
C ARG A 47 20.13 -7.29 4.03
N THR A 48 21.23 -6.80 4.60
CA THR A 48 21.20 -6.01 5.83
C THR A 48 20.47 -4.69 5.59
N ALA A 49 20.78 -4.02 4.49
CA ALA A 49 20.13 -2.77 4.12
C ALA A 49 18.65 -3.01 3.80
N VAL A 50 18.33 -4.03 3.01
CA VAL A 50 16.96 -4.44 2.68
C VAL A 50 16.16 -4.75 3.94
N SER A 51 16.70 -5.51 4.89
CA SER A 51 16.00 -5.84 6.14
C SER A 51 15.63 -4.59 6.94
N ILE A 52 16.54 -3.61 7.02
CA ILE A 52 16.29 -2.34 7.68
C ILE A 52 15.23 -1.55 6.91
N LEU A 53 15.38 -1.45 5.58
CA LEU A 53 14.46 -0.72 4.72
C LEU A 53 13.07 -1.34 4.72
N LEU A 54 12.91 -2.66 4.82
CA LEU A 54 11.60 -3.29 4.95
C LEU A 54 10.93 -2.97 6.28
N ILE A 55 11.67 -2.95 7.39
CA ILE A 55 11.10 -2.58 8.70
C ILE A 55 10.64 -1.12 8.68
N VAL A 56 11.51 -0.22 8.23
CA VAL A 56 11.20 1.21 8.10
C VAL A 56 10.07 1.44 7.09
N GLY A 57 10.15 0.74 5.96
CA GLY A 57 9.13 0.51 4.92
C GLY A 57 7.75 0.27 5.49
N THR A 58 7.66 -0.82 6.24
CA THR A 58 6.43 -1.29 6.87
C THR A 58 5.88 -0.24 7.82
N ILE A 59 6.71 0.36 8.67
CA ILE A 59 6.26 1.36 9.64
C ILE A 59 5.67 2.57 8.92
N ILE A 60 6.34 3.08 7.90
CA ILE A 60 5.87 4.25 7.13
C ILE A 60 4.57 3.90 6.39
N PHE A 61 4.54 2.77 5.68
CA PHE A 61 3.39 2.41 4.87
C PHE A 61 2.17 2.06 5.72
N ALA A 62 2.35 1.29 6.79
CA ALA A 62 1.29 0.99 7.75
C ALA A 62 0.81 2.25 8.49
N SER A 63 1.69 3.21 8.77
CA SER A 63 1.30 4.47 9.41
C SER A 63 0.29 5.24 8.56
N MET A 64 0.43 5.23 7.23
CA MET A 64 -0.54 5.88 6.35
C MET A 64 -1.94 5.29 6.50
N SER A 65 -2.08 3.95 6.44
CA SER A 65 -3.37 3.28 6.55
C SER A 65 -3.96 3.38 7.97
N ILE A 66 -3.10 3.37 9.00
CA ILE A 66 -3.51 3.63 10.38
C ILE A 66 -4.03 5.08 10.52
N GLY A 67 -3.39 6.06 9.89
CA GLY A 67 -3.85 7.44 9.86
C GLY A 67 -5.28 7.56 9.31
N TYR A 68 -5.56 6.89 8.19
CA TYR A 68 -6.91 6.83 7.62
C TYR A 68 -7.89 6.08 8.51
N THR A 69 -7.47 4.97 9.12
CA THR A 69 -8.26 4.21 10.09
C THR A 69 -8.71 5.09 11.25
N LEU A 70 -7.79 5.83 11.87
CA LEU A 70 -8.10 6.72 12.99
C LEU A 70 -9.02 7.86 12.55
N LEU A 71 -8.82 8.39 11.34
CA LEU A 71 -9.67 9.44 10.77
C LEU A 71 -11.11 8.95 10.58
N SER A 72 -11.30 7.76 10.01
CA SER A 72 -12.61 7.16 9.81
C SER A 72 -13.25 6.72 11.12
N TRP A 73 -12.48 6.09 12.01
CA TRP A 73 -12.98 5.62 13.30
C TRP A 73 -13.51 6.76 14.16
N ALA A 74 -12.83 7.91 14.18
CA ALA A 74 -13.26 9.07 14.95
C ALA A 74 -14.65 9.62 14.56
N ARG A 75 -15.22 9.15 13.44
CA ARG A 75 -16.52 9.55 12.89
C ARG A 75 -17.51 8.39 12.82
N ALA A 76 -17.08 7.19 13.17
CA ALA A 76 -17.95 6.04 13.25
C ALA A 76 -18.90 6.21 14.45
N ASP A 77 -20.20 6.28 14.17
CA ASP A 77 -21.24 6.26 15.22
C ASP A 77 -22.28 5.14 15.01
N GLY A 78 -22.29 4.50 13.83
CA GLY A 78 -23.19 3.39 13.48
C GLY A 78 -24.69 3.74 13.39
N SER A 79 -25.04 5.00 13.64
CA SER A 79 -26.43 5.48 13.79
C SER A 79 -26.85 6.43 12.66
N THR A 80 -25.87 7.07 12.02
CA THR A 80 -26.04 7.96 10.87
C THR A 80 -25.51 7.32 9.60
N ARG A 81 -25.97 7.77 8.42
CA ARG A 81 -25.51 7.26 7.14
C ARG A 81 -24.01 7.50 6.95
N GLU A 82 -23.56 8.71 7.26
CA GLU A 82 -22.16 9.11 7.24
C GLU A 82 -21.33 8.31 8.26
N GLY A 83 -21.86 8.07 9.46
CA GLY A 83 -21.23 7.26 10.49
C GLY A 83 -21.06 5.80 10.06
N THR A 84 -22.05 5.20 9.40
CA THR A 84 -21.93 3.85 8.83
C THR A 84 -20.85 3.78 7.74
N LEU A 85 -20.81 4.75 6.83
CA LEU A 85 -19.77 4.80 5.80
C LEU A 85 -18.38 4.96 6.43
N ALA A 86 -18.23 5.81 7.44
CA ALA A 86 -16.98 5.96 8.18
C ALA A 86 -16.56 4.65 8.86
N SER A 87 -17.49 3.88 9.44
CA SER A 87 -17.20 2.55 10.00
C SER A 87 -16.68 1.58 8.93
N ILE A 88 -17.31 1.53 7.76
CA ILE A 88 -16.89 0.65 6.65
C ILE A 88 -15.49 1.04 6.18
N ALA A 89 -15.23 2.34 5.99
CA ALA A 89 -13.90 2.82 5.61
C ALA A 89 -12.83 2.42 6.65
N SER A 90 -13.15 2.52 7.94
CA SER A 90 -12.23 2.11 9.01
C SER A 90 -11.85 0.64 8.92
N ILE A 91 -12.82 -0.24 8.63
CA ILE A 91 -12.56 -1.67 8.46
C ILE A 91 -11.65 -1.92 7.25
N ILE A 92 -11.90 -1.23 6.13
CA ILE A 92 -11.06 -1.33 4.93
C ILE A 92 -9.62 -0.93 5.24
N PHE A 93 -9.39 0.21 5.91
CA PHE A 93 -8.05 0.68 6.23
C PHE A 93 -7.32 -0.19 7.27
N VAL A 94 -8.04 -0.82 8.20
CA VAL A 94 -7.47 -1.87 9.06
C VAL A 94 -7.03 -3.07 8.21
N GLY A 95 -7.87 -3.52 7.28
CA GLY A 95 -7.54 -4.61 6.37
C GLY A 95 -6.29 -4.32 5.53
N ILE A 96 -6.17 -3.10 5.01
CA ILE A 96 -4.97 -2.62 4.31
C ILE A 96 -3.73 -2.70 5.21
N THR A 97 -3.84 -2.21 6.45
CA THR A 97 -2.73 -2.24 7.41
C THR A 97 -2.24 -3.68 7.61
N THR A 98 -3.16 -4.64 7.75
CA THR A 98 -2.83 -6.06 7.85
C THR A 98 -2.14 -6.59 6.59
N MET A 99 -2.63 -6.24 5.40
CA MET A 99 -2.04 -6.63 4.13
C MET A 99 -0.61 -6.09 3.96
N VAL A 100 -0.33 -4.86 4.41
CA VAL A 100 1.03 -4.28 4.41
C VAL A 100 1.98 -5.13 5.25
N PHE A 101 1.58 -5.54 6.45
CA PHE A 101 2.40 -6.41 7.30
C PHE A 101 2.66 -7.78 6.66
N ILE A 102 1.64 -8.36 6.02
CA ILE A 102 1.80 -9.66 5.33
C ILE A 102 2.75 -9.50 4.13
N MET A 103 2.52 -8.52 3.27
CA MET A 103 3.35 -8.25 2.08
C MET A 103 4.82 -8.03 2.43
N MET A 104 5.09 -7.23 3.46
CA MET A 104 6.47 -6.99 3.90
C MET A 104 7.07 -8.21 4.61
N GLY A 105 6.24 -8.95 5.35
CA GLY A 105 6.63 -10.18 6.06
C GLY A 105 7.05 -11.30 5.12
N THR A 106 6.38 -11.47 3.98
CA THR A 106 6.69 -12.51 2.98
C THR A 106 8.02 -12.27 2.27
N THR A 107 8.57 -11.06 2.29
CA THR A 107 9.89 -10.75 1.70
C THR A 107 11.06 -11.25 2.56
N PHE A 108 10.89 -11.44 3.88
CA PHE A 108 11.99 -11.91 4.75
C PHE A 108 12.53 -13.31 4.40
N PRO A 109 11.68 -14.32 4.11
CA PRO A 109 12.14 -15.61 3.59
C PRO A 109 12.95 -15.51 2.28
N VAL A 110 12.64 -14.52 1.43
CA VAL A 110 13.36 -14.29 0.16
C VAL A 110 14.78 -13.75 0.41
N ILE A 111 14.95 -12.88 1.40
CA ILE A 111 16.28 -12.39 1.81
C ILE A 111 17.13 -13.57 2.33
N GLY A 112 16.54 -14.38 3.21
CA GLY A 112 17.15 -15.54 3.82
C GLY A 112 18.45 -15.24 4.59
N THR A 113 19.13 -16.30 5.02
CA THR A 113 20.38 -16.19 5.79
C THR A 113 21.63 -16.29 4.90
N ALA A 114 22.75 -15.68 5.32
CA ALA A 114 23.99 -15.62 4.52
C ALA A 114 24.54 -17.00 4.12
N THR A 115 24.20 -18.03 4.88
CA THR A 115 24.64 -19.41 4.67
C THR A 115 23.77 -20.19 3.68
N GLU A 116 22.55 -19.71 3.40
CA GLU A 116 21.66 -20.38 2.47
C GLU A 116 22.05 -20.11 1.02
N LYS A 117 22.14 -21.17 0.22
CA LYS A 117 22.28 -21.05 -1.23
C LYS A 117 20.89 -20.97 -1.86
N MET A 118 20.64 -19.94 -2.66
CA MET A 118 19.46 -19.91 -3.55
C MET A 118 19.85 -20.46 -4.91
N ILE A 119 19.67 -21.77 -5.04
CA ILE A 119 19.88 -22.50 -6.28
C ILE A 119 18.78 -23.57 -6.38
N GLY A 120 18.51 -24.05 -7.60
CA GLY A 120 17.47 -25.05 -7.85
C GLY A 120 16.10 -24.60 -7.35
N ASP A 121 15.38 -25.51 -6.72
CA ASP A 121 13.99 -25.31 -6.27
C ASP A 121 13.84 -24.11 -5.33
N ARG A 122 14.82 -23.84 -4.46
CA ARG A 122 14.77 -22.69 -3.53
C ARG A 122 14.76 -21.34 -4.23
N LEU A 123 15.47 -21.22 -5.35
CA LEU A 123 15.47 -19.98 -6.14
C LEU A 123 14.10 -19.78 -6.81
N ILE A 124 13.52 -20.87 -7.33
CA ILE A 124 12.19 -20.85 -7.95
C ILE A 124 11.12 -20.49 -6.92
N GLU A 125 11.15 -21.09 -5.73
CA GLU A 125 10.24 -20.77 -4.62
C GLU A 125 10.32 -19.30 -4.22
N ALA A 126 11.54 -18.75 -4.09
CA ALA A 126 11.74 -17.35 -3.75
C ALA A 126 11.19 -16.39 -4.81
N GLN A 127 11.39 -16.69 -6.10
CA GLN A 127 10.83 -15.91 -7.19
C GLN A 127 9.29 -15.91 -7.14
N TRP A 128 8.65 -17.06 -6.89
CA TRP A 128 7.21 -17.13 -6.73
C TRP A 128 6.69 -16.33 -5.53
N VAL A 129 7.39 -16.40 -4.40
CA VAL A 129 7.06 -15.57 -3.23
C VAL A 129 7.16 -14.08 -3.58
N MET A 130 8.16 -13.70 -4.37
CA MET A 130 8.35 -12.31 -4.77
C MET A 130 7.23 -11.83 -5.70
N VAL A 131 6.90 -12.60 -6.73
CA VAL A 131 5.76 -12.32 -7.63
C VAL A 131 4.44 -12.17 -6.85
N LEU A 132 4.20 -13.05 -5.88
CA LEU A 132 3.01 -12.97 -5.03
C LEU A 132 3.02 -11.73 -4.15
N SER A 133 4.17 -11.40 -3.54
CA SER A 133 4.31 -10.20 -2.71
C SER A 133 4.07 -8.92 -3.52
N ASP A 134 4.67 -8.82 -4.70
CA ASP A 134 4.50 -7.66 -5.59
C ASP A 134 3.05 -7.49 -6.05
N SER A 135 2.36 -8.61 -6.30
CA SER A 135 0.93 -8.61 -6.66
C SER A 135 0.01 -8.12 -5.52
N MET A 136 0.49 -8.13 -4.27
CA MET A 136 -0.27 -7.56 -3.15
C MET A 136 -0.32 -6.04 -3.21
N PHE A 137 0.67 -5.36 -3.80
CA PHE A 137 0.69 -3.90 -3.84
C PHE A 137 -0.48 -3.31 -4.66
N PRO A 138 -0.75 -3.74 -5.92
CA PRO A 138 -1.96 -3.35 -6.63
C PRO A 138 -3.25 -3.69 -5.87
N SER A 139 -3.29 -4.84 -5.20
CA SER A 139 -4.45 -5.24 -4.39
C SER A 139 -4.70 -4.29 -3.22
N ILE A 140 -3.63 -3.87 -2.54
CA ILE A 140 -3.66 -2.85 -1.48
C ILE A 140 -4.14 -1.51 -2.06
N MET A 141 -3.64 -1.10 -3.23
CA MET A 141 -4.05 0.16 -3.86
C MET A 141 -5.53 0.16 -4.27
N LEU A 142 -6.06 -0.98 -4.72
CA LEU A 142 -7.49 -1.13 -4.99
C LEU A 142 -8.34 -1.00 -3.71
N ALA A 143 -7.94 -1.69 -2.64
CA ALA A 143 -8.60 -1.56 -1.34
C ALA A 143 -8.53 -0.10 -0.84
N TRP A 144 -7.39 0.57 -1.04
CA TRP A 144 -7.21 1.98 -0.69
C TRP A 144 -8.14 2.89 -1.48
N ALA A 145 -8.31 2.61 -2.77
CA ALA A 145 -9.23 3.34 -3.64
C ALA A 145 -10.67 3.26 -3.11
N PHE A 146 -11.14 2.05 -2.78
CA PHE A 146 -12.46 1.87 -2.17
C PHE A 146 -12.57 2.56 -0.80
N GLY A 147 -11.56 2.44 0.05
CA GLY A 147 -11.50 3.14 1.33
C GLY A 147 -11.64 4.66 1.17
N ASN A 148 -10.94 5.24 0.20
CA ASN A 148 -11.02 6.67 -0.12
C ASN A 148 -12.39 7.09 -0.66
N VAL A 149 -13.03 6.28 -1.51
CA VAL A 149 -14.38 6.56 -2.00
C VAL A 149 -15.39 6.58 -0.85
N VAL A 150 -15.36 5.54 -0.02
CA VAL A 150 -16.30 5.41 1.11
C VAL A 150 -16.07 6.50 2.14
N LEU A 151 -14.81 6.74 2.53
CA LEU A 151 -14.47 7.79 3.49
C LEU A 151 -14.75 9.19 2.95
N GLY A 152 -14.33 9.49 1.72
CA GLY A 152 -14.59 10.79 1.08
C GLY A 152 -16.08 11.09 1.01
N SER A 153 -16.90 10.09 0.68
CA SER A 153 -18.37 10.20 0.70
C SER A 153 -18.91 10.49 2.10
N ALA A 154 -18.43 9.77 3.12
CA ALA A 154 -18.81 10.00 4.51
C ALA A 154 -18.51 11.44 4.95
N LEU A 155 -17.31 11.93 4.65
CA LEU A 155 -16.87 13.26 5.05
C LEU A 155 -17.63 14.39 4.34
N LEU A 156 -17.97 14.19 3.06
CA LEU A 156 -18.81 15.14 2.31
C LEU A 156 -20.23 15.22 2.85
N LEU A 157 -20.82 14.07 3.22
CA LEU A 157 -22.15 14.01 3.82
C LEU A 157 -22.16 14.62 5.22
N GLU A 158 -21.16 14.32 6.04
CA GLU A 158 -21.03 14.87 7.40
C GLU A 158 -20.93 16.41 7.35
N ASN A 159 -20.29 16.96 6.31
CA ASN A 159 -20.17 18.41 6.06
C ASN A 159 -19.57 19.22 7.23
N LYS A 160 -18.80 18.56 8.11
CA LYS A 160 -18.09 19.18 9.25
C LYS A 160 -16.59 19.40 8.98
N ILE A 161 -16.07 18.84 7.90
CA ILE A 161 -14.69 19.06 7.43
C ILE A 161 -14.73 19.95 6.18
N ASN A 162 -13.59 20.55 5.86
CA ASN A 162 -13.34 21.20 4.58
C ASN A 162 -13.78 20.30 3.40
N LYS A 163 -14.83 20.74 2.71
CA LYS A 163 -15.42 20.07 1.53
C LYS A 163 -14.40 19.79 0.43
N ILE A 164 -13.38 20.64 0.27
CA ILE A 164 -12.32 20.47 -0.74
C ILE A 164 -11.50 19.23 -0.40
N ALA A 165 -11.10 19.06 0.86
CA ALA A 165 -10.32 17.89 1.29
C ALA A 165 -11.13 16.60 1.15
N SER A 166 -12.41 16.63 1.55
CA SER A 166 -13.33 15.49 1.42
C SER A 166 -13.59 15.13 -0.06
N GLY A 167 -13.81 16.14 -0.90
CA GLY A 167 -14.00 15.98 -2.35
C GLY A 167 -12.75 15.47 -3.05
N PHE A 168 -11.57 15.95 -2.67
CA PHE A 168 -10.30 15.47 -3.19
C PHE A 168 -10.09 13.99 -2.86
N LEU A 169 -10.32 13.58 -1.61
CA LEU A 169 -10.21 12.17 -1.21
C LEU A 169 -11.14 11.27 -2.03
N LEU A 170 -12.40 11.68 -2.21
CA LEU A 170 -13.37 10.97 -3.04
C LEU A 170 -12.92 10.89 -4.50
N ALA A 171 -12.50 12.02 -5.08
CA ALA A 171 -12.07 12.09 -6.47
C ALA A 171 -10.84 11.20 -6.75
N VAL A 172 -9.86 11.21 -5.84
CA VAL A 172 -8.68 10.34 -5.92
C VAL A 172 -9.09 8.87 -5.83
N GLY A 173 -9.99 8.52 -4.92
CA GLY A 173 -10.52 7.16 -4.82
C GLY A 173 -11.21 6.69 -6.11
N ILE A 174 -12.09 7.53 -6.68
CA ILE A 174 -12.78 7.23 -7.94
C ILE A 174 -11.77 7.06 -9.08
N LEU A 175 -10.82 7.99 -9.21
CA LEU A 175 -9.79 7.93 -10.23
C LEU A 175 -8.98 6.63 -10.11
N MET A 176 -8.58 6.25 -8.90
CA MET A 176 -7.85 5.00 -8.66
C MET A 176 -8.68 3.77 -9.02
N VAL A 177 -9.97 3.73 -8.69
CA VAL A 177 -10.86 2.63 -9.14
C VAL A 177 -10.90 2.55 -10.66
N ILE A 178 -11.07 3.69 -11.34
CA ILE A 178 -11.07 3.73 -12.82
C ILE A 178 -9.74 3.21 -13.36
N MET A 179 -8.60 3.63 -12.82
CA MET A 179 -7.29 3.15 -13.26
C MET A 179 -7.16 1.62 -13.09
N HIS A 180 -7.65 1.04 -11.99
CA HIS A 180 -7.64 -0.42 -11.81
C HIS A 180 -8.58 -1.15 -12.79
N LEU A 181 -9.71 -0.54 -13.17
CA LEU A 181 -10.60 -1.11 -14.18
C LEU A 181 -10.04 -1.04 -15.61
N LEU A 182 -9.14 -0.08 -15.86
CA LEU A 182 -8.45 0.07 -17.14
C LEU A 182 -7.19 -0.80 -17.23
N ALA A 183 -6.62 -1.21 -16.10
CA ALA A 183 -5.49 -2.14 -16.07
C ALA A 183 -5.88 -3.46 -16.75
N GLY A 184 -5.17 -3.82 -17.83
CA GLY A 184 -5.44 -5.01 -18.65
C GLY A 184 -6.33 -4.80 -19.88
N VAL A 185 -6.83 -3.59 -20.15
CA VAL A 185 -7.59 -3.30 -21.39
C VAL A 185 -6.66 -3.18 -22.62
N GLU A 186 -5.37 -2.95 -22.40
CA GLU A 186 -4.35 -2.86 -23.46
C GLU A 186 -3.93 -4.25 -24.02
N ASP A 187 -4.21 -5.35 -23.30
CA ASP A 187 -3.94 -6.72 -23.75
C ASP A 187 -5.06 -7.31 -24.63
N LYS A 188 -5.75 -6.47 -25.42
CA LYS A 188 -6.65 -6.99 -26.45
C LYS A 188 -5.82 -7.56 -27.61
N PRO A 189 -5.99 -8.84 -28.00
CA PRO A 189 -5.28 -9.47 -29.10
C PRO A 189 -5.80 -8.97 -30.46
N GLY A 190 -5.55 -7.71 -30.79
CA GLY A 190 -6.06 -7.08 -32.02
C GLY A 190 -5.30 -5.87 -32.55
N SER A 191 -4.25 -5.38 -31.89
CA SER A 191 -3.50 -4.19 -32.36
C SER A 191 -2.16 -4.50 -33.05
N ARG A 192 -1.82 -5.77 -33.28
CA ARG A 192 -0.74 -6.12 -34.23
C ARG A 192 -1.30 -6.06 -35.65
N ILE A 193 -1.30 -4.86 -36.23
CA ILE A 193 -1.41 -4.67 -37.68
C ILE A 193 -0.01 -4.97 -38.25
N PRO A 194 0.10 -5.75 -39.35
CA PRO A 194 1.36 -6.31 -39.87
C PRO A 194 2.46 -5.28 -40.18
#